data_AF-A0A6V7K5Z0-F1
#
_entry.id   AF-A0A6V7K5Z0-F1
#
_cell.length_a   1.000
_cell.length_b   1.000
_cell.length_c   1.000
_cell.angle_alpha   90.00
_cell.angle_beta   90.00
_cell.angle_gamma   90.00
#
_symmetry.space_group_name_H-M   'P 1'
#
loop_
_entity.id
_entity.type
_entity.pdbx_description
1 polymer ?
#
loop_
_entity_poly.entity_id
_entity_poly.type
_entity_poly.pdbx_seq_one_letter_code
_entity_poly.pdbx_strand_id
1 'polypeptide(L)' 'PGQEETVRVVALDRSFHIQCYKCEDCGLVLSSDAEGSGCYPLDDHVLCKSCNAKRVQALTSHMITEL' A
#
# COMPACT_ATOMS: atom_id res chain seq x y z
N PRO A 1 -7.93 32.57 -1.65
CA PRO A 1 -7.78 31.40 -2.54
C PRO A 1 -7.74 30.11 -1.68
N GLY A 2 -8.83 29.39 -1.41
CA GLY A 2 -9.94 29.07 -2.29
C GLY A 2 -9.93 27.56 -2.54
N GLN A 3 -10.07 26.78 -1.46
CA GLN A 3 -10.53 25.38 -1.42
C GLN A 3 -10.14 24.49 -2.60
N GLU A 4 -8.91 23.98 -2.59
CA GLU A 4 -8.63 22.74 -3.31
C GLU A 4 -9.30 21.63 -2.51
N GLU A 5 -10.51 21.23 -2.91
CA GLU A 5 -11.15 19.97 -2.53
C GLU A 5 -10.27 18.81 -3.03
N THR A 6 -9.09 18.63 -2.42
CA THR A 6 -8.20 17.55 -2.75
C THR A 6 -8.86 16.30 -2.21
N VAL A 7 -9.45 15.50 -3.10
CA VAL A 7 -9.94 14.17 -2.76
C VAL A 7 -8.76 13.40 -2.15
N ARG A 8 -8.90 13.02 -0.87
CA ARG A 8 -7.90 12.27 -0.11
C ARG A 8 -8.41 10.85 0.09
N VAL A 9 -7.54 9.88 -0.14
CA VAL A 9 -7.80 8.49 0.21
C VAL A 9 -7.45 8.31 1.69
N VAL A 10 -8.42 7.83 2.48
CA VAL A 10 -8.18 7.46 3.87
C VAL A 10 -7.82 5.98 3.91
N ALA A 11 -6.59 5.68 4.30
CA ALA A 11 -6.09 4.33 4.46
C ALA A 11 -5.11 4.30 5.63
N LEU A 12 -5.12 3.23 6.42
CA LEU A 12 -4.14 3.05 7.52
C LEU A 12 -4.14 4.18 8.56
N ASP A 13 -5.32 4.75 8.85
CA ASP A 13 -5.47 5.95 9.71
C ASP A 13 -4.73 7.20 9.18
N ARG A 14 -4.22 7.15 7.95
CA ARG A 14 -3.52 8.24 7.26
C ARG A 14 -4.34 8.73 6.07
N SER A 15 -4.15 10.00 5.73
CA SER A 15 -4.76 10.60 4.54
C SER A 15 -3.70 10.82 3.46
N PHE A 16 -3.95 10.28 2.27
CA PHE A 16 -3.05 10.38 1.13
C PHE A 16 -3.73 11.14 0.00
N HIS A 17 -2.99 11.96 -0.74
CA HIS A 17 -3.47 12.41 -2.06
C HIS A 17 -3.60 11.18 -2.97
N ILE A 18 -4.57 11.17 -3.89
CA ILE A 18 -4.78 10.05 -4.83
C ILE A 18 -3.48 9.70 -5.57
N GLN A 19 -2.72 10.69 -6.04
CA GLN A 19 -1.43 10.48 -6.73
C GLN A 19 -0.28 10.05 -5.80
N CYS A 20 -0.41 10.27 -4.49
CA CYS A 20 0.57 9.84 -3.50
C CYS A 20 0.26 8.44 -2.97
N TYR A 21 -0.99 8.00 -3.05
CA TYR A 21 -1.43 6.67 -2.65
C TYR A 21 -1.00 5.64 -3.71
N LYS A 22 0.27 5.22 -3.63
CA LYS A 22 0.87 4.26 -4.55
C LYS A 22 1.68 3.22 -3.80
N CYS A 23 1.85 2.06 -4.41
CA CYS A 23 2.74 1.02 -3.92
C CYS A 23 4.18 1.57 -3.87
N GLU A 24 4.82 1.49 -2.72
CA GLU A 24 6.20 1.97 -2.54
C GLU A 24 7.22 1.16 -3.34
N ASP A 25 6.89 -0.10 -3.69
CA ASP A 25 7.82 -1.05 -4.30
C ASP A 25 7.80 -0.98 -5.83
N CYS A 26 6.61 -0.84 -6.43
CA CYS A 26 6.43 -0.81 -7.89
C CYS A 26 5.86 0.49 -8.44
N GLY A 27 5.49 1.45 -7.58
CA GLY A 27 4.93 2.74 -7.97
C GLY A 27 3.48 2.71 -8.48
N LEU A 28 2.82 1.54 -8.46
CA LEU A 28 1.42 1.40 -8.90
C LEU A 28 0.51 2.30 -8.07
N VAL A 29 -0.24 3.19 -8.72
CA VAL A 29 -1.28 3.99 -8.05
C VAL A 29 -2.36 3.05 -7.54
N LEU A 30 -2.63 3.15 -6.25
CA LEU A 30 -3.63 2.36 -5.55
C LEU A 30 -4.93 3.14 -5.52
N SER A 31 -6.04 2.42 -5.50
CA SER A 31 -7.37 3.00 -5.51
C SER A 31 -8.30 2.12 -4.70
N SER A 32 -9.05 2.72 -3.78
CA SER A 32 -10.07 2.02 -2.99
C SER A 32 -11.32 1.67 -3.81
N ASP A 33 -11.47 2.29 -4.99
CA ASP A 33 -12.66 2.20 -5.84
C ASP A 33 -12.67 0.96 -6.74
N ALA A 34 -11.49 0.43 -7.09
CA ALA A 34 -11.37 -0.73 -7.97
C ALA A 34 -11.04 -2.01 -7.17
N GLU A 35 -11.84 -3.06 -7.37
CA GLU A 35 -11.64 -4.36 -6.73
C GLU A 35 -10.21 -4.88 -6.97
N GLY A 36 -9.46 -5.12 -5.90
CA GLY A 36 -8.06 -5.57 -5.95
C GLY A 36 -7.02 -4.48 -6.19
N SER A 37 -7.41 -3.20 -6.34
CA SER A 37 -6.50 -2.05 -6.44
C SER A 37 -6.23 -1.35 -5.10
N GLY A 38 -6.78 -1.87 -4.00
CA GLY A 38 -6.53 -1.35 -2.65
C GLY A 38 -5.10 -1.58 -2.18
N CYS A 39 -4.69 -0.84 -1.14
CA CYS A 39 -3.40 -1.10 -0.48
C CYS A 39 -3.44 -2.28 0.48
N TYR A 40 -2.28 -2.89 0.64
CA TYR A 40 -1.99 -3.93 1.60
C TYR A 40 -0.83 -3.44 2.48
N PRO A 41 -1.11 -2.99 3.71
CA PRO A 41 -0.07 -2.50 4.61
C PRO A 41 0.84 -3.63 5.09
N LEU A 42 2.14 -3.38 5.14
CA LEU A 42 3.11 -4.29 5.75
C LEU A 42 4.26 -3.49 6.34
N ASP A 43 4.50 -3.61 7.65
CA ASP A 43 5.60 -2.92 8.34
C ASP A 43 5.62 -1.40 8.08
N ASP A 44 4.47 -0.74 8.28
CA ASP A 44 4.23 0.68 7.95
C ASP A 44 4.29 1.06 6.45
N HIS A 45 4.55 0.10 5.55
CA HIS A 45 4.60 0.35 4.11
C HIS A 45 3.26 0.16 3.40
N VAL A 46 2.97 1.02 2.42
CA VAL A 46 1.82 0.94 1.52
C VAL A 46 2.21 0.14 0.27
N LEU A 47 1.71 -1.09 0.15
CA LEU A 47 2.04 -1.99 -0.95
C LEU A 47 0.79 -2.39 -1.75
N CYS A 48 0.98 -2.81 -3.01
CA CYS A 48 -0.06 -3.53 -3.74
C CYS A 48 -0.13 -5.00 -3.32
N LYS A 49 -1.23 -5.69 -3.67
CA LYS A 49 -1.45 -7.12 -3.36
C LYS A 49 -0.23 -7.99 -3.67
N SER A 50 0.33 -7.83 -4.87
CA SER A 50 1.47 -8.63 -5.35
C SER A 50 2.77 -8.34 -4.61
N CYS A 51 3.09 -7.06 -4.36
CA CYS A 51 4.30 -6.67 -3.63
C CYS A 51 4.22 -7.07 -2.16
N ASN A 52 3.06 -6.87 -1.54
CA ASN A 52 2.79 -7.37 -0.19
C ASN A 52 2.96 -8.89 -0.11
N ALA A 53 2.34 -9.65 -1.01
CA ALA A 53 2.46 -11.11 -1.01
C ALA A 53 3.91 -11.60 -1.17
N LYS A 54 4.73 -10.91 -1.97
CA LYS A 54 6.17 -11.20 -2.09
C LYS A 54 6.93 -10.94 -0.80
N ARG A 55 6.70 -9.78 -0.16
CA ARG A 55 7.36 -9.44 1.11
C ARG A 55 6.94 -10.36 2.25
N VAL A 56 5.64 -10.67 2.38
CA VAL A 56 5.14 -11.63 3.36
C VAL A 56 5.76 -13.02 3.14
N GLN A 57 5.85 -13.47 1.89
CA GLN A 57 6.51 -14.74 1.55
C GLN A 57 8.00 -14.73 1.94
N ALA A 58 8.72 -13.64 1.65
CA ALA A 58 10.11 -13.50 2.10
C ALA A 58 10.19 -13.55 3.64
N LEU A 59 9.40 -12.74 4.35
CA LEU A 59 9.41 -12.72 5.82
C LEU A 59 9.11 -14.10 6.44
N THR A 60 8.16 -14.85 5.89
CA THR A 60 7.86 -16.21 6.41
C THR A 60 8.89 -17.26 6.00
N SER A 61 9.55 -17.13 4.83
CA SER A 61 10.58 -18.08 4.39
C SER A 61 11.86 -17.96 5.23
N HIS A 62 12.17 -16.77 5.73
CA HIS A 62 13.34 -16.53 6.58
C HIS A 62 13.20 -17.09 8.01
N MET A 63 12.00 -17.50 8.44
CA MET A 63 11.79 -18.11 9.77
C MET A 63 12.14 -19.61 9.81
N ILE A 64 12.45 -20.24 8.66
CA ILE A 64 12.67 -21.69 8.57
C ILE A 64 14.17 -22.05 8.50
N THR A 65 15.07 -21.07 8.42
CA THR A 65 16.52 -21.31 8.29
C THR A 65 17.30 -21.22 9.60
N GLU A 66 16.64 -20.98 10.73
CA GLU A 66 17.26 -20.85 12.06
C GLU A 66 16.81 -21.95 13.07
N LEU A 67 16.41 -23.13 12.59
CA LEU A 67 16.13 -24.29 13.46
C LEU A 67 17.14 -25.42 13.27
#